data_AF-A0A7S1VV73-F1
#
_entry.id   AF-A0A7S1VV73-F1
#
_cell.length_a   1.000
_cell.length_b   1.000
_cell.length_c   1.000
_cell.angle_alpha   90.00
_cell.angle_beta   90.00
_cell.angle_gamma   90.00
#
_symmetry.space_group_name_H-M   'P 1'
#
loop_
_entity.id
_entity.type
_entity.pdbx_description
1 polymer ?
#
loop_
_entity_poly.entity_id
_entity_poly.type
_entity_poly.pdbx_seq_one_letter_code
_entity_poly.pdbx_strand_id
1 'polypeptide(L)'
;RVVDFILATKAHQTPSGVPSKYDDEHGSMLELFLDFDMAVVGKDQDAYDAYGGLIRKEYISIPRHLYCQERARVLESFLDDGSGIFKTPIMKEALETSARCNIRREVMMLKDGEIPCEPIKKS
;
A
#
# COMPACT_ATOMS: atom_id res chain seq x y z
N ARG A 1 -6.36 -22.81 6.64
CA ARG A 1 -6.44 -23.13 5.17
C ARG A 1 -7.15 -22.08 4.31
N VAL A 2 -8.09 -21.28 4.83
CA VAL A 2 -8.46 -19.98 4.24
C VAL A 2 -8.34 -18.87 5.30
N VAL A 3 -8.63 -19.24 6.54
CA VAL A 3 -8.48 -18.40 7.73
C VAL A 3 -7.04 -17.87 7.93
N ASP A 4 -6.01 -18.64 7.57
CA ASP A 4 -4.61 -18.20 7.69
C ASP A 4 -4.27 -17.07 6.70
N PHE A 5 -4.90 -17.04 5.53
CA PHE A 5 -4.75 -15.95 4.54
C PHE A 5 -5.48 -14.68 4.99
N ILE A 6 -6.65 -14.85 5.63
CA ILE A 6 -7.42 -13.73 6.23
C ILE A 6 -6.73 -13.18 7.49
N LEU A 7 -5.97 -14.01 8.22
CA LEU A 7 -5.17 -13.57 9.37
C LEU A 7 -3.82 -12.97 8.96
N ALA A 8 -3.20 -13.46 7.87
CA ALA A 8 -1.97 -12.91 7.33
C ALA A 8 -2.15 -11.47 6.80
N THR A 9 -3.29 -11.16 6.18
CA THR A 9 -3.66 -9.77 5.82
C THR A 9 -3.87 -8.86 7.02
N LYS A 10 -4.04 -9.42 8.23
CA LYS A 10 -4.15 -8.67 9.48
C LYS A 10 -2.82 -8.46 10.20
N ALA A 11 -1.78 -9.24 9.89
CA ALA A 11 -0.55 -9.32 10.67
C ALA A 11 0.73 -8.97 9.90
N HIS A 12 0.72 -8.91 8.56
CA HIS A 12 1.90 -8.61 7.72
C HIS A 12 3.17 -9.41 8.11
N GLN A 13 3.02 -10.67 8.54
CA GLN A 13 4.16 -11.52 8.90
C GLN A 13 3.97 -12.97 8.40
N THR A 14 4.98 -13.47 7.70
CA THR A 14 5.20 -14.89 7.42
C THR A 14 5.85 -15.56 8.64
N PRO A 15 5.47 -16.81 9.00
CA PRO A 15 6.25 -17.59 9.95
C PRO A 15 7.62 -17.92 9.34
N SER A 16 8.69 -17.34 9.88
CA SER A 16 10.05 -17.61 9.43
C SER A 16 10.40 -19.09 9.53
N GLY A 17 10.82 -19.70 8.42
CA GLY A 17 11.65 -20.91 8.43
C GLY A 17 11.00 -22.24 8.02
N VAL A 18 9.77 -22.25 7.51
CA VAL A 18 9.19 -23.47 6.90
C VAL A 18 8.96 -23.21 5.41
N PRO A 19 9.77 -23.82 4.53
CA PRO A 19 9.53 -23.74 3.09
C PRO A 19 8.13 -24.29 2.79
N SER A 20 7.26 -23.45 2.25
CA SER A 20 6.00 -23.91 1.69
C SER A 20 6.32 -24.76 0.46
N LYS A 21 5.49 -25.77 0.17
CA LYS A 21 5.56 -26.53 -1.10
C LYS A 21 5.32 -25.67 -2.36
N TYR A 22 5.11 -24.37 -2.17
CA TYR A 22 4.87 -23.34 -3.17
C TYR A 22 5.95 -22.25 -3.15
N ASP A 23 7.05 -22.46 -2.43
CA ASP A 23 8.21 -21.58 -2.49
C ASP A 23 9.03 -21.99 -3.70
N ASP A 24 9.23 -21.06 -4.63
CA ASP A 24 10.08 -21.22 -5.80
C ASP A 24 11.13 -20.10 -5.88
N GLU A 25 11.86 -20.01 -6.98
CA GLU A 25 12.90 -19.01 -7.20
C GLU A 25 12.37 -17.56 -7.22
N HIS A 26 11.05 -17.36 -7.29
CA HIS A 26 10.41 -16.06 -7.36
C HIS A 26 9.89 -15.56 -5.99
N GLY A 27 10.02 -16.37 -4.93
CA GLY A 27 9.57 -16.06 -3.57
C GLY A 27 8.47 -17.02 -3.10
N SER A 28 8.06 -16.90 -1.84
CA SER A 28 6.93 -17.68 -1.35
C SER A 28 5.62 -17.22 -2.00
N MET A 29 4.67 -18.14 -2.22
CA MET A 29 3.32 -17.80 -2.71
C MET A 29 2.63 -16.72 -1.85
N LEU A 30 3.00 -16.62 -0.57
CA LEU A 30 2.50 -15.59 0.34
C LEU A 30 3.12 -14.21 0.06
N GLU A 31 4.41 -14.12 -0.24
CA GLU A 31 5.06 -12.85 -0.63
C GLU A 31 4.51 -12.32 -1.96
N LEU A 32 4.30 -13.18 -2.95
CA LEU A 32 3.67 -12.80 -4.21
C LEU A 32 2.23 -12.29 -4.01
N PHE A 33 1.46 -12.93 -3.14
CA PHE A 33 0.11 -12.48 -2.82
C PHE A 33 0.09 -11.10 -2.17
N LEU A 34 1.02 -10.83 -1.24
CA LEU A 34 1.17 -9.52 -0.60
C LEU A 34 1.63 -8.45 -1.61
N ASP A 35 2.54 -8.79 -2.52
CA ASP A 35 2.98 -7.87 -3.57
C ASP A 35 1.83 -7.52 -4.53
N PHE A 36 0.94 -8.47 -4.84
CA PHE A 36 -0.24 -8.19 -5.65
C PHE A 36 -1.24 -7.28 -4.96
N ASP A 37 -1.45 -7.43 -3.65
CA ASP A 37 -2.30 -6.54 -2.86
C ASP A 37 -1.76 -5.10 -2.88
N MET A 38 -0.43 -4.96 -2.82
CA MET A 38 0.26 -3.67 -2.83
C MET A 38 0.54 -3.12 -4.23
N ALA A 39 0.34 -3.88 -5.32
CA ALA A 39 0.71 -3.47 -6.67
C ALA A 39 0.08 -2.14 -7.11
N VAL A 40 -1.07 -1.77 -6.53
CA VAL A 40 -1.75 -0.50 -6.81
C VAL A 40 -0.90 0.72 -6.47
N VAL A 41 -0.05 0.66 -5.44
CA VAL A 41 0.81 1.81 -5.08
C VAL A 41 1.88 2.08 -6.13
N GLY A 42 2.30 1.05 -6.86
CA GLY A 42 3.33 1.13 -7.91
C GLY A 42 2.83 1.53 -9.30
N LYS A 43 1.52 1.77 -9.48
CA LYS A 43 0.97 2.20 -10.77
C LYS A 43 1.46 3.59 -11.17
N ASP A 44 1.18 3.98 -12.41
CA ASP A 44 1.35 5.37 -12.84
C ASP A 44 0.57 6.33 -11.93
N GLN A 45 1.02 7.58 -11.89
CA GLN A 45 0.53 8.56 -10.93
C GLN A 45 -0.98 8.80 -11.04
N ASP A 46 -1.51 8.89 -12.26
CA ASP A 46 -2.92 9.18 -12.50
C ASP A 46 -3.81 8.01 -12.04
N ALA A 47 -3.39 6.78 -12.32
CA ALA A 47 -4.07 5.58 -11.83
C ALA A 47 -4.03 5.49 -10.30
N TYR A 48 -2.90 5.85 -9.67
CA TYR A 48 -2.78 5.87 -8.22
C TYR A 48 -3.64 6.98 -7.57
N ASP A 49 -3.71 8.16 -8.20
CA ASP A 49 -4.54 9.26 -7.72
C ASP A 49 -6.03 8.94 -7.79
N ALA A 50 -6.47 8.33 -8.90
CA ALA A 50 -7.83 7.83 -9.03
C ALA A 50 -8.15 6.80 -7.93
N TYR A 51 -7.22 5.89 -7.65
CA TYR A 51 -7.34 4.94 -6.55
C TYR A 51 -7.46 5.63 -5.18
N GLY A 52 -6.59 6.60 -4.88
CA GLY A 52 -6.65 7.38 -3.63
C GLY A 52 -8.01 8.07 -3.43
N GLY A 53 -8.59 8.61 -4.50
CA GLY A 53 -9.92 9.19 -4.51
C GLY A 53 -11.05 8.17 -4.28
N LEU A 54 -10.90 6.93 -4.79
CA LEU A 54 -11.85 5.84 -4.51
C LEU A 54 -11.80 5.42 -3.04
N ILE A 55 -10.60 5.25 -2.48
CA ILE A 55 -10.46 4.94 -1.05
C ILE A 55 -11.10 6.04 -0.19
N ARG A 56 -10.93 7.31 -0.55
CA ARG A 56 -11.61 8.40 0.18
C ARG A 56 -13.13 8.26 0.19
N LYS A 57 -13.75 7.78 -0.90
CA LYS A 57 -15.21 7.57 -0.97
C LYS A 57 -15.67 6.45 -0.03
N GLU A 58 -14.86 5.40 0.15
CA GLU A 58 -15.18 4.32 1.09
C GLU A 58 -15.19 4.80 2.55
N TYR A 59 -14.29 5.73 2.88
CA TYR A 59 -14.17 6.31 4.21
C TYR A 59 -14.85 7.68 4.33
N ILE A 60 -15.83 8.00 3.47
CA ILE A 60 -16.44 9.34 3.42
C ILE A 60 -17.05 9.79 4.76
N SER A 61 -17.54 8.83 5.56
CA SER A 61 -18.09 9.05 6.91
C SER A 61 -17.05 9.49 7.94
N ILE A 62 -15.76 9.23 7.69
CA ILE A 62 -14.67 9.66 8.56
C ILE A 62 -14.36 11.14 8.28
N PRO A 63 -14.25 11.98 9.33
CA PRO A 63 -13.85 13.38 9.18
C PRO A 63 -12.54 13.52 8.40
N ARG A 64 -12.49 14.49 7.47
CA ARG A 64 -11.34 14.70 6.57
C ARG A 64 -10.00 14.74 7.31
N HIS A 65 -9.89 15.55 8.37
CA HIS A 65 -8.64 15.71 9.11
C HIS A 65 -8.14 14.38 9.70
N LEU A 66 -9.06 13.57 10.24
CA LEU A 66 -8.74 12.27 10.82
C LEU A 66 -8.36 11.27 9.72
N TYR A 67 -9.11 11.24 8.61
CA TYR A 67 -8.75 10.42 7.45
C TYR A 67 -7.34 10.73 6.95
N CYS A 68 -7.03 12.02 6.74
CA CYS A 68 -5.73 12.44 6.26
C CYS A 68 -4.61 12.04 7.22
N GLN A 69 -4.80 12.27 8.52
CA GLN A 69 -3.83 11.90 9.55
C GLN A 69 -3.57 10.38 9.59
N GLU A 70 -4.63 9.58 9.66
CA GLU A 70 -4.51 8.12 9.79
C GLU A 70 -3.96 7.48 8.50
N ARG A 71 -4.42 7.96 7.33
CA ARG A 71 -3.91 7.48 6.04
C ARG A 71 -2.44 7.83 5.83
N ALA A 72 -2.03 9.06 6.16
CA ALA A 72 -0.63 9.45 6.07
C ALA A 72 0.25 8.56 6.95
N ARG A 73 -0.19 8.26 8.19
CA ARG A 73 0.56 7.37 9.10
C ARG A 73 0.74 5.95 8.53
N VAL A 74 -0.32 5.38 7.95
CA VAL A 74 -0.25 4.05 7.31
C VAL A 74 0.72 4.08 6.13
N LEU A 75 0.62 5.10 5.28
CA LEU A 75 1.48 5.26 4.11
C LEU A 75 2.96 5.47 4.49
N GLU A 76 3.23 6.24 5.55
CA GLU A 76 4.58 6.43 6.10
C GLU A 76 5.17 5.11 6.62
N SER A 77 4.35 4.25 7.24
CA SER A 77 4.82 2.95 7.74
C SER A 77 5.38 2.03 6.64
N PHE A 78 4.89 2.15 5.40
CA PHE A 78 5.44 1.42 4.25
C PHE A 78 6.79 1.97 3.78
N LEU A 79 7.07 3.26 4.03
CA LEU A 79 8.36 3.87 3.67
C LEU A 79 9.45 3.53 4.69
N ASP A 80 9.05 3.34 5.95
CA ASP A 80 9.92 3.04 7.09
C ASP A 80 10.34 1.56 7.13
N ASP A 81 9.64 0.67 6.42
CA ASP A 81 10.07 -0.71 6.23
C ASP A 81 11.34 -0.76 5.35
N GLY A 82 12.49 -0.96 6.00
CA GLY A 82 13.80 -1.03 5.35
C GLY A 82 13.96 -2.20 4.37
N SER A 83 13.01 -3.15 4.33
CA SER A 83 13.04 -4.29 3.40
C SER A 83 12.45 -3.97 2.00
N GLY A 84 11.86 -2.80 1.82
CA GLY A 84 11.15 -2.39 0.61
C GLY A 84 9.63 -2.64 0.70
N ILE A 85 8.89 -1.90 -0.13
CA ILE A 85 7.42 -2.00 -0.21
C ILE A 85 7.02 -3.36 -0.77
N PHE A 86 7.67 -3.77 -1.86
CA PHE A 86 7.50 -5.11 -2.43
C PHE A 86 8.48 -6.09 -1.77
N LYS A 87 8.17 -7.38 -1.73
CA LYS A 87 9.02 -8.42 -1.16
C LYS A 87 9.79 -9.16 -2.23
N THR A 88 9.18 -9.44 -3.38
CA THR A 88 9.82 -10.17 -4.48
C THR A 88 10.74 -9.28 -5.32
N PRO A 89 11.90 -9.80 -5.79
CA PRO A 89 12.84 -9.01 -6.59
C PRO A 89 12.23 -8.41 -7.87
N ILE A 90 11.38 -9.17 -8.56
CA ILE A 90 10.76 -8.73 -9.83
C ILE A 90 9.81 -7.55 -9.62
N MET A 91 9.03 -7.55 -8.55
CA MET A 91 8.11 -6.47 -8.22
C MET A 91 8.87 -5.25 -7.69
N LYS A 92 9.94 -5.47 -6.90
CA LYS A 92 10.83 -4.39 -6.47
C LYS A 92 11.44 -3.65 -7.67
N GLU A 93 11.99 -4.39 -8.63
CA GLU A 93 12.60 -3.80 -9.83
C GLU A 93 11.57 -3.03 -10.67
N ALA A 94 10.37 -3.57 -10.83
CA ALA A 94 9.34 -2.97 -11.67
C ALA A 94 8.63 -1.77 -11.01
N LEU A 95 8.37 -1.80 -9.71
CA LEU A 95 7.36 -0.94 -9.07
C LEU A 95 7.84 -0.18 -7.82
N GLU A 96 8.97 -0.51 -7.21
CA GLU A 96 9.40 0.10 -5.94
C GLU A 96 9.59 1.63 -6.08
N THR A 97 10.21 2.07 -7.18
CA THR A 97 10.47 3.50 -7.41
C THR A 97 9.16 4.28 -7.58
N SER A 98 8.24 3.81 -8.42
CA SER A 98 6.95 4.47 -8.62
C SER A 98 6.13 4.46 -7.34
N ALA A 99 6.10 3.33 -6.62
CA ALA A 99 5.42 3.20 -5.34
C ALA A 99 5.91 4.21 -4.30
N ARG A 100 7.23 4.32 -4.11
CA ARG A 100 7.80 5.29 -3.17
C ARG A 100 7.51 6.74 -3.58
N CYS A 101 7.54 7.06 -4.87
CA CYS A 101 7.18 8.40 -5.36
C CYS A 101 5.71 8.73 -5.10
N ASN A 102 4.81 7.80 -5.42
CA ASN A 102 3.37 7.93 -5.20
C ASN A 102 3.02 8.11 -3.73
N ILE A 103 3.54 7.22 -2.87
CA ILE A 103 3.29 7.25 -1.42
C ILE A 103 3.80 8.57 -0.82
N ARG A 104 5.04 8.99 -1.14
CA ARG A 104 5.59 10.24 -0.60
C ARG A 104 4.78 11.46 -1.01
N ARG A 105 4.37 11.54 -2.27
CA ARG A 105 3.54 12.63 -2.78
C ARG A 105 2.19 12.66 -2.07
N GLU A 106 1.53 11.52 -1.94
CA GLU A 106 0.25 11.45 -1.24
C GLU A 106 0.38 11.82 0.25
N VAL A 107 1.43 11.37 0.93
CA VAL A 107 1.71 11.77 2.32
C VAL A 107 1.86 13.29 2.45
N MET A 108 2.56 13.94 1.52
CA MET A 108 2.68 15.41 1.50
C MET A 108 1.32 16.08 1.33
N MET A 109 0.53 15.65 0.34
CA MET A 109 -0.82 16.17 0.12
C MET A 109 -1.73 16.01 1.35
N LEU A 110 -1.71 14.84 1.99
CA LEU A 110 -2.55 14.55 3.16
C LEU A 110 -2.13 15.40 4.37
N LYS A 111 -0.85 15.71 4.54
CA LYS A 111 -0.37 16.65 5.57
C LYS A 111 -0.90 18.07 5.36
N ASP A 112 -1.13 18.45 4.10
CA ASP A 112 -1.77 19.71 3.72
C ASP A 112 -3.31 19.64 3.72
N GLY A 113 -3.89 18.48 4.08
CA GLY A 113 -5.34 18.24 4.09
C GLY A 113 -5.94 17.97 2.70
N GLU A 114 -5.10 17.85 1.68
CA GLU A 114 -5.47 17.53 0.31
C GLU A 114 -5.58 16.03 0.11
N ILE A 115 -6.50 15.62 -0.75
CA ILE A 115 -6.73 14.20 -1.06
C ILE A 115 -6.66 14.03 -2.58
N PRO A 116 -5.88 13.07 -3.09
CA PRO A 116 -5.79 12.80 -4.52
C PRO A 116 -7.17 12.65 -5.19
N CYS A 117 -7.33 13.29 -6.35
CA CYS A 117 -8.53 13.20 -7.18
C CYS A 117 -9.85 13.63 -6.49
N GLU A 118 -9.79 14.33 -5.35
CA GLU A 118 -10.95 14.97 -4.73
C GLU A 118 -10.89 16.49 -4.99
N PRO A 119 -11.96 17.10 -5.55
CA PRO A 119 -11.96 18.55 -5.74
C PRO A 119 -11.87 19.26 -4.39
N ILE A 120 -10.86 20.12 -4.22
CA ILE A 120 -10.70 20.98 -3.05
C ILE A 120 -11.94 21.87 -2.93
N LYS A 121 -12.83 21.58 -1.97
CA LYS A 121 -13.89 22.53 -1.60
C LYS A 121 -13.23 23.67 -0.84
N LYS A 122 -12.87 24.75 -1.55
CA LYS A 122 -12.51 26.02 -0.93
C LYS A 122 -13.70 26.48 -0.08
N SER A 123 -13.47 26.68 1.23
CA SER A 123 -14.44 27.32 2.13
C SER A 123 -14.62 28.79 1.78
#